data_AF-A0A954VEQ2-F1
#
_entry.id   AF-A0A954VEQ2-F1
#
_cell.length_a   1.000
_cell.length_b   1.000
_cell.length_c   1.000
_cell.angle_alpha   90.00
_cell.angle_beta   90.00
_cell.angle_gamma   90.00
#
_symmetry.space_group_name_H-M   'P 1'
#
loop_
_entity.id
_entity.type
_entity.pdbx_description
1 polymer ?
#
loop_
_entity_poly.entity_id
_entity_poly.type
_entity_poly.pdbx_seq_one_letter_code
_entity_poly.pdbx_strand_id
1 'polypeptide(L)'
;MTPPEIDPAGIAQAAMDSYDADKNGSLSKSELAKCPGLLSALAEYDTDKNNAISAEEISTRMQKTLDSGIGRLEFTVRVLSQGRTVQNAVVKFVPDPIMGGAILPAEGTTDYDGNASPVANPSDGLPGIQFGIYRVEITHPQLKLPAKYNTSTTLGVEVSPLSRENTVDFKL
;
A
#
# COMPACT_ATOMS: atom_id res chain seq x y z
N MET A 1 -17.85 6.46 -9.54
CA MET A 1 -17.24 5.12 -9.55
C MET A 1 -17.71 4.37 -8.33
N THR A 2 -18.02 3.09 -8.46
CA THR A 2 -18.32 2.22 -7.32
C THR A 2 -17.03 1.83 -6.60
N PRO A 3 -17.04 1.67 -5.27
CA PRO A 3 -15.95 1.06 -4.52
C PRO A 3 -15.57 -0.32 -5.10
N PRO A 4 -14.29 -0.72 -5.02
CA PRO A 4 -13.90 -2.11 -5.17
C PRO A 4 -14.79 -3.03 -4.32
N GLU A 5 -15.25 -4.12 -4.93
CA GLU A 5 -15.95 -5.19 -4.22
C GLU A 5 -14.91 -6.02 -3.45
N ILE A 6 -14.69 -5.67 -2.19
CA ILE A 6 -13.81 -6.41 -1.28
C ILE A 6 -14.62 -7.18 -0.23
N ASP A 7 -14.04 -8.27 0.27
CA ASP A 7 -14.52 -9.01 1.44
C ASP A 7 -13.59 -8.73 2.63
N PRO A 8 -13.96 -7.84 3.57
CA PRO A 8 -13.13 -7.51 4.73
C PRO A 8 -12.73 -8.73 5.57
N ALA A 9 -13.64 -9.69 5.76
CA ALA A 9 -13.37 -10.91 6.52
C ALA A 9 -12.45 -11.84 5.73
N GLY A 10 -12.68 -11.98 4.42
CA GLY A 10 -11.82 -12.73 3.52
C GLY A 10 -10.39 -12.19 3.45
N ILE A 11 -10.22 -10.86 3.42
CA ILE A 11 -8.89 -10.21 3.45
C ILE A 11 -8.19 -10.49 4.77
N ALA A 12 -8.90 -10.36 5.91
CA ALA A 12 -8.34 -10.64 7.22
C ALA A 12 -7.89 -12.11 7.34
N GLN A 13 -8.73 -13.05 6.89
CA GLN A 13 -8.38 -14.47 6.88
C GLN A 13 -7.17 -14.74 5.97
N ALA A 14 -7.15 -14.18 4.76
CA ALA A 14 -6.02 -14.34 3.84
C ALA A 14 -4.71 -13.77 4.39
N ALA A 15 -4.77 -12.66 5.14
CA ALA A 15 -3.63 -12.09 5.83
C ALA A 15 -3.10 -13.03 6.92
N MET A 16 -3.98 -13.61 7.75
CA MET A 16 -3.58 -14.60 8.75
C MET A 16 -3.00 -15.85 8.10
N ASP A 17 -3.67 -16.42 7.10
CA ASP A 17 -3.19 -17.63 6.41
C ASP A 17 -1.82 -17.44 5.76
N SER A 18 -1.54 -16.22 5.26
CA SER A 18 -0.30 -15.91 4.54
C SER A 18 0.85 -15.52 5.46
N TYR A 19 0.55 -14.82 6.56
CA TYR A 19 1.57 -14.09 7.33
C TYR A 19 1.66 -14.50 8.80
N ASP A 20 0.58 -15.00 9.43
CA ASP A 20 0.55 -15.46 10.83
C ASP A 20 1.27 -16.83 10.92
N ALA A 21 2.58 -16.77 11.12
CA ALA A 21 3.44 -17.94 11.07
C ALA A 21 3.35 -18.75 12.37
N ASP A 22 3.15 -18.08 13.50
CA ASP A 22 3.02 -18.73 14.81
C ASP A 22 1.56 -19.11 15.16
N LYS A 23 0.60 -18.65 14.35
CA LYS A 23 -0.84 -18.95 14.46
C LYS A 23 -1.45 -18.44 15.76
N ASN A 24 -0.97 -17.30 16.25
CA ASN A 24 -1.49 -16.68 17.46
C ASN A 24 -2.73 -15.80 17.21
N GLY A 25 -3.15 -15.63 15.96
CA GLY A 25 -4.29 -14.79 15.55
C GLY A 25 -3.95 -13.31 15.38
N SER A 26 -2.67 -12.95 15.34
CA SER A 26 -2.20 -11.57 15.20
C SER A 26 -0.83 -11.51 14.51
N LEU A 27 -0.66 -10.51 13.65
CA LEU A 27 0.57 -10.31 12.88
C LEU A 27 1.54 -9.42 13.65
N SER A 28 2.63 -10.00 14.11
CA SER A 28 3.74 -9.26 14.70
C SER A 28 4.49 -8.43 13.65
N LYS A 29 5.29 -7.44 14.09
CA LYS A 29 6.18 -6.67 13.19
C LYS A 29 7.07 -7.53 12.30
N SER A 30 7.54 -8.68 12.81
CA SER A 30 8.38 -9.61 12.07
C SER A 30 7.61 -10.33 10.96
N GLU A 31 6.34 -10.65 11.20
CA GLU A 31 5.46 -11.27 10.20
C GLU A 31 4.98 -10.25 9.16
N LEU A 32 4.65 -9.05 9.63
CA LEU A 32 4.28 -7.91 8.78
C LEU A 32 5.41 -7.48 7.84
N ALA A 33 6.67 -7.83 8.11
CA ALA A 33 7.76 -7.62 7.14
C ALA A 33 7.51 -8.31 5.78
N LYS A 34 6.65 -9.34 5.73
CA LYS A 34 6.21 -10.01 4.49
C LYS A 34 5.09 -9.25 3.77
N CYS A 35 4.40 -8.34 4.45
CA CYS A 35 3.36 -7.47 3.92
C CYS A 35 3.69 -5.99 4.22
N PRO A 36 4.64 -5.39 3.47
CA PRO A 36 5.12 -4.03 3.75
C PRO A 36 4.01 -2.97 3.81
N GLY A 37 2.90 -3.17 3.09
CA GLY A 37 1.74 -2.27 3.11
C GLY A 37 1.08 -2.22 4.48
N LEU A 38 0.77 -3.37 5.09
CA LEU A 38 0.24 -3.43 6.45
C LEU A 38 1.27 -2.95 7.48
N LEU A 39 2.54 -3.33 7.31
CA LEU A 39 3.61 -2.87 8.21
C LEU A 39 3.70 -1.33 8.26
N SER A 40 3.58 -0.69 7.10
CA SER A 40 3.62 0.78 7.00
C SER A 40 2.48 1.46 7.74
N ALA A 41 1.34 0.78 7.86
CA ALA A 41 0.11 1.26 8.48
C ALA A 41 -0.12 0.65 9.88
N LEU A 42 0.92 0.09 10.52
CA LEU A 42 0.76 -0.62 11.80
C LEU A 42 0.04 0.23 12.85
N ALA A 43 0.44 1.49 13.01
CA ALA A 43 -0.15 2.37 14.02
C ALA A 43 -1.63 2.69 13.76
N GLU A 44 -2.07 2.56 12.51
CA GLU A 44 -3.42 2.82 12.05
C GLU A 44 -4.36 1.60 12.16
N TYR A 45 -3.79 0.40 12.23
CA TYR A 45 -4.52 -0.86 12.48
C TYR A 45 -4.50 -1.26 13.96
N ASP A 46 -3.37 -1.07 14.66
CA ASP A 46 -3.13 -1.44 16.06
C ASP A 46 -3.90 -0.51 17.02
N THR A 47 -5.21 -0.76 17.14
CA THR A 47 -6.14 0.05 17.92
C THR A 47 -6.02 -0.21 19.42
N ASP A 48 -5.65 -1.43 19.81
CA ASP A 48 -5.44 -1.81 21.20
C ASP A 48 -4.01 -1.52 21.70
N LYS A 49 -3.09 -1.13 20.80
CA LYS A 49 -1.70 -0.72 21.04
C LYS A 49 -0.82 -1.86 21.52
N ASN A 50 -1.07 -3.07 21.07
CA ASN A 50 -0.31 -4.26 21.41
C ASN A 50 0.94 -4.48 20.52
N ASN A 51 1.20 -3.59 19.54
CA ASN A 51 2.27 -3.68 18.54
C ASN A 51 2.15 -4.84 17.53
N ALA A 52 0.95 -5.39 17.35
CA ALA A 52 0.59 -6.37 16.35
C ALA A 52 -0.71 -5.94 15.66
N ILE A 53 -1.11 -6.67 14.61
CA ILE A 53 -2.38 -6.46 13.92
C ILE A 53 -3.19 -7.75 13.98
N SER A 54 -4.35 -7.72 14.63
CA SER A 54 -5.28 -8.85 14.69
C SER A 54 -6.18 -8.95 13.45
N ALA A 55 -6.87 -10.08 13.30
CA ALA A 55 -7.76 -10.33 12.16
C ALA A 55 -8.97 -9.38 12.22
N GLU A 56 -9.44 -9.15 13.44
CA GLU A 56 -10.52 -8.22 13.76
C GLU A 56 -10.15 -6.79 13.39
N GLU A 57 -8.91 -6.36 13.63
CA GLU A 57 -8.43 -5.02 13.25
C GLU A 57 -8.36 -4.85 11.74
N ILE A 58 -7.88 -5.86 11.00
CA ILE A 58 -7.86 -5.84 9.53
C ILE A 58 -9.29 -5.73 8.99
N SER A 59 -10.17 -6.64 9.42
CA SER A 59 -11.56 -6.68 8.97
C SER A 59 -12.28 -5.37 9.29
N THR A 60 -12.12 -4.84 10.51
CA THR A 60 -12.74 -3.58 10.93
C THR A 60 -12.26 -2.41 10.08
N ARG A 61 -10.97 -2.32 9.79
CA ARG A 61 -10.41 -1.22 9.00
C ARG A 61 -10.79 -1.30 7.52
N MET A 62 -10.82 -2.51 6.96
CA MET A 62 -11.30 -2.75 5.59
C MET A 62 -12.78 -2.40 5.47
N GLN A 63 -13.62 -2.80 6.44
CA GLN A 63 -15.04 -2.46 6.44
C GLN A 63 -15.25 -0.95 6.51
N LYS A 64 -14.56 -0.24 7.42
CA LYS A 64 -14.65 1.23 7.50
C LYS A 64 -14.22 1.92 6.21
N THR A 65 -13.22 1.35 5.53
CA THR A 65 -12.74 1.86 4.24
C THR A 65 -13.81 1.66 3.16
N LEU A 66 -14.44 0.48 3.11
CA LEU A 66 -15.53 0.18 2.20
C LEU A 66 -16.75 1.10 2.44
N ASP A 67 -17.11 1.31 3.71
CA ASP A 67 -18.23 2.16 4.14
C ASP A 67 -18.07 3.64 3.73
N SER A 68 -16.83 4.09 3.45
CA SER A 68 -16.59 5.44 2.94
C SER A 68 -17.20 5.69 1.55
N GLY A 69 -17.47 4.63 0.77
CA GLY A 69 -18.00 4.73 -0.58
C GLY A 69 -17.02 5.32 -1.61
N ILE A 70 -15.75 5.51 -1.27
CA ILE A 70 -14.75 6.12 -2.15
C ILE A 70 -14.15 5.05 -3.08
N GLY A 71 -14.31 5.24 -4.40
CA GLY A 71 -13.78 4.31 -5.40
C GLY A 71 -12.31 4.55 -5.81
N ARG A 72 -11.86 5.81 -5.81
CA ARG A 72 -10.47 6.21 -6.09
C ARG A 72 -10.09 7.41 -5.23
N LEU A 73 -8.82 7.47 -4.90
CA LEU A 73 -8.20 8.52 -4.12
C LEU A 73 -7.19 9.26 -5.00
N GLU A 74 -7.17 10.57 -4.89
CA GLU A 74 -5.97 11.31 -5.24
C GLU A 74 -4.89 10.92 -4.24
N PHE A 75 -3.75 10.46 -4.74
CA PHE A 75 -2.64 10.01 -3.92
C PHE A 75 -1.36 10.52 -4.55
N THR A 76 -0.52 11.16 -3.74
CA THR A 76 0.76 11.70 -4.16
C THR A 76 1.88 10.90 -3.54
N VAL A 77 2.90 10.63 -4.34
CA VAL A 77 4.13 10.00 -3.87
C VAL A 77 5.26 10.98 -4.06
N ARG A 78 6.15 11.07 -3.09
CA ARG A 78 7.44 11.73 -3.27
C ARG A 78 8.56 10.72 -3.10
N VAL A 79 9.51 10.72 -4.03
CA VAL A 79 10.70 9.86 -3.96
C VAL A 79 11.92 10.70 -3.63
N LEU A 80 12.60 10.33 -2.55
CA LEU A 80 13.79 10.98 -2.05
C LEU A 80 14.96 9.98 -2.03
N SER A 81 16.14 10.39 -2.45
CA SER A 81 17.39 9.64 -2.28
C SER A 81 18.38 10.53 -1.58
N GLN A 82 18.85 10.12 -0.39
CA GLN A 82 19.75 10.92 0.44
C GLN A 82 19.25 12.36 0.69
N GLY A 83 17.94 12.51 0.88
CA GLY A 83 17.28 13.81 1.12
C GLY A 83 17.08 14.68 -0.12
N ARG A 84 17.38 14.19 -1.32
CA ARG A 84 17.16 14.90 -2.60
C ARG A 84 16.04 14.24 -3.39
N THR A 85 15.28 15.04 -4.12
CA THR A 85 14.22 14.55 -5.00
C THR A 85 14.79 13.68 -6.11
N VAL A 86 14.06 12.63 -6.47
CA VAL A 86 14.44 11.71 -7.55
C VAL A 86 13.46 11.89 -8.70
N GLN A 87 13.90 12.51 -9.79
CA GLN A 87 13.13 12.67 -11.02
C GLN A 87 13.16 11.38 -11.86
N ASN A 88 12.12 11.14 -12.67
CA ASN A 88 12.01 10.03 -13.62
C ASN A 88 12.05 8.62 -12.98
N ALA A 89 11.81 8.50 -11.68
CA ALA A 89 11.59 7.21 -11.04
C ALA A 89 10.18 6.73 -11.38
N VAL A 90 10.05 5.47 -11.78
CA VAL A 90 8.75 4.81 -11.96
C VAL A 90 8.38 4.16 -10.63
N VAL A 91 7.25 4.59 -10.06
CA VAL A 91 6.68 4.05 -8.83
C VAL A 91 5.48 3.19 -9.20
N LYS A 92 5.57 1.90 -8.92
CA LYS A 92 4.51 0.93 -9.17
C LYS A 92 3.92 0.43 -7.86
N PHE A 93 2.60 0.48 -7.77
CA PHE A 93 1.78 -0.04 -6.70
C PHE A 93 1.23 -1.38 -7.15
N VAL A 94 1.71 -2.45 -6.51
CA VAL A 94 1.28 -3.81 -6.76
C VAL A 94 0.37 -4.24 -5.61
N PRO A 95 -0.92 -4.54 -5.87
CA PRO A 95 -1.82 -5.04 -4.84
C PRO A 95 -1.22 -6.24 -4.12
N ASP A 96 -1.32 -6.24 -2.80
CA ASP A 96 -0.93 -7.42 -2.03
C ASP A 96 -1.87 -8.60 -2.37
N PRO A 97 -1.37 -9.85 -2.48
CA PRO A 97 -2.21 -10.99 -2.81
C PRO A 97 -3.44 -11.19 -1.91
N ILE A 98 -3.37 -10.74 -0.65
CA ILE A 98 -4.51 -10.80 0.28
C ILE A 98 -5.70 -9.97 -0.18
N MET A 99 -5.50 -9.01 -1.09
CA MET A 99 -6.57 -8.20 -1.69
C MET A 99 -7.39 -8.98 -2.75
N GLY A 100 -7.05 -10.25 -3.03
CA GLY A 100 -7.88 -11.16 -3.82
C GLY A 100 -8.10 -10.75 -5.28
N GLY A 101 -7.32 -9.81 -5.81
CA GLY A 101 -7.49 -9.27 -7.16
C GLY A 101 -8.66 -8.28 -7.33
N ALA A 102 -9.26 -7.83 -6.22
CA ALA A 102 -10.38 -6.87 -6.24
C ALA A 102 -9.96 -5.44 -6.67
N ILE A 103 -8.66 -5.15 -6.62
CA ILE A 103 -8.09 -3.84 -6.92
C ILE A 103 -7.01 -3.94 -8.00
N LEU A 104 -6.84 -2.86 -8.74
CA LEU A 104 -5.93 -2.75 -9.87
C LEU A 104 -4.56 -2.24 -9.43
N PRO A 105 -3.47 -2.66 -10.10
CA PRO A 105 -2.19 -2.00 -9.94
C PRO A 105 -2.27 -0.55 -10.43
N ALA A 106 -1.43 0.29 -9.85
CA ALA A 106 -1.29 1.68 -10.24
C ALA A 106 0.18 2.03 -10.45
N GLU A 107 0.43 3.04 -11.28
CA GLU A 107 1.79 3.51 -11.53
C GLU A 107 1.83 5.01 -11.79
N GLY A 108 2.98 5.61 -11.47
CA GLY A 108 3.30 7.00 -11.77
C GLY A 108 4.80 7.17 -12.00
N THR A 109 5.17 8.21 -12.74
CA THR A 109 6.58 8.58 -12.92
C THR A 109 6.84 9.91 -12.23
N THR A 110 7.95 10.02 -11.50
CA THR A 110 8.25 11.24 -10.75
C THR A 110 8.67 12.39 -11.66
N ASP A 111 8.16 13.58 -11.35
CA ASP A 111 8.53 14.84 -11.98
C ASP A 111 9.85 15.42 -11.45
N TYR A 112 10.18 16.65 -11.84
CA TYR A 112 11.42 17.33 -11.43
C TYR A 112 11.49 17.61 -9.91
N ASP A 113 10.34 17.69 -9.24
CA ASP A 113 10.21 17.82 -7.79
C ASP A 113 10.17 16.45 -7.08
N GLY A 114 10.36 15.37 -7.83
CA GLY A 114 10.35 14.00 -7.30
C GLY A 114 8.95 13.50 -6.93
N ASN A 115 7.89 14.18 -7.38
CA ASN A 115 6.51 13.80 -7.08
C ASN A 115 5.90 12.98 -8.22
N ALA A 116 5.06 12.00 -7.88
CA ALA A 116 4.25 11.24 -8.82
C ALA A 116 2.80 11.15 -8.32
N SER A 117 1.84 11.13 -9.24
CA SER A 117 0.43 10.84 -8.95
C SER A 117 0.08 9.50 -9.60
N PRO A 118 0.11 8.38 -8.84
CA PRO A 118 -0.14 7.06 -9.42
C PRO A 118 -1.57 6.93 -9.92
N VAL A 119 -1.72 6.28 -11.07
CA VAL A 119 -3.03 6.05 -11.70
C VAL A 119 -3.29 4.55 -11.82
N ALA A 120 -4.44 4.10 -11.30
CA ALA A 120 -4.93 2.74 -11.48
C ALA A 120 -5.54 2.58 -12.87
N ASN A 121 -4.99 1.65 -13.67
CA ASN A 121 -5.34 1.46 -15.08
C ASN A 121 -5.33 2.76 -15.90
N PRO A 122 -4.15 3.28 -16.29
CA PRO A 122 -4.02 4.53 -17.05
C PRO A 122 -4.85 4.60 -18.34
N SER A 123 -5.25 3.45 -18.90
CA SER A 123 -6.00 3.37 -20.16
C SER A 123 -7.45 3.87 -20.05
N ASP A 124 -8.01 3.96 -18.85
CA ASP A 124 -9.37 4.48 -18.65
C ASP A 124 -9.45 6.01 -18.54
N GLY A 125 -8.30 6.69 -18.47
CA GLY A 125 -8.20 8.15 -18.39
C GLY A 125 -8.69 8.76 -17.07
N LEU A 126 -9.01 7.94 -16.07
CA LEU A 126 -9.46 8.42 -14.76
C LEU A 126 -8.26 8.53 -13.80
N PRO A 127 -8.06 9.66 -13.11
CA PRO A 127 -6.95 9.82 -12.19
C PRO A 127 -7.14 9.00 -10.91
N GLY A 128 -6.04 8.84 -10.18
CA GLY A 128 -6.04 8.30 -8.82
C GLY A 128 -5.90 6.78 -8.73
N ILE A 129 -5.80 6.33 -7.49
CA ILE A 129 -5.55 4.93 -7.10
C ILE A 129 -6.72 4.40 -6.27
N GLN A 130 -7.01 3.11 -6.37
CA GLN A 130 -8.02 2.47 -5.52
C GLN A 130 -7.48 2.32 -4.09
N PHE A 131 -8.36 2.34 -3.08
CA PHE A 131 -7.92 2.00 -1.74
C PHE A 131 -7.44 0.55 -1.68
N GLY A 132 -6.52 0.25 -0.77
CA GLY A 132 -6.03 -1.10 -0.55
C GLY A 132 -4.60 -1.14 -0.02
N ILE A 133 -4.11 -2.37 0.11
CA ILE A 133 -2.78 -2.66 0.62
C ILE A 133 -1.87 -2.96 -0.56
N TYR A 134 -0.78 -2.20 -0.69
CA TYR A 134 0.13 -2.30 -1.82
C TYR A 134 1.57 -2.57 -1.37
N ARG A 135 2.22 -3.46 -2.10
CA ARG A 135 3.68 -3.48 -2.22
C ARG A 135 4.09 -2.41 -3.23
N VAL A 136 5.18 -1.69 -2.95
CA VAL A 136 5.66 -0.60 -3.81
C VAL A 136 7.00 -0.95 -4.44
N GLU A 137 7.08 -0.86 -5.76
CA GLU A 137 8.28 -1.10 -6.54
C GLU A 137 8.72 0.20 -7.20
N ILE A 138 9.94 0.64 -6.89
CA ILE A 138 10.55 1.85 -7.45
C ILE A 138 11.71 1.43 -8.33
N THR A 139 11.62 1.81 -9.59
CA THR A 139 12.67 1.62 -10.60
C THR A 139 13.05 2.96 -11.19
N HIS A 140 14.22 3.02 -11.82
CA HIS A 140 14.70 4.24 -12.45
C HIS A 140 15.50 3.88 -13.72
N PRO A 141 15.34 4.61 -14.83
CA PRO A 141 15.99 4.28 -16.10
C PRO A 141 17.53 4.35 -16.05
N GLN A 142 18.08 5.31 -15.30
CA GLN A 142 19.53 5.54 -15.19
C GLN A 142 20.18 5.15 -13.84
N LEU A 143 19.46 5.31 -12.72
CA LEU A 143 19.94 4.97 -11.38
C LEU A 143 19.72 3.48 -11.09
N LYS A 144 20.80 2.80 -10.71
CA LYS A 144 20.71 1.41 -10.22
C LYS A 144 20.26 1.43 -8.76
N LEU A 145 18.98 1.20 -8.54
CA LEU A 145 18.41 1.11 -7.20
C LEU A 145 18.62 -0.29 -6.61
N PRO A 146 18.96 -0.39 -5.30
CA PRO A 146 19.00 -1.67 -4.60
C PRO A 146 17.70 -2.48 -4.71
N ALA A 147 17.82 -3.81 -4.72
CA ALA A 147 16.67 -4.73 -4.83
C ALA A 147 15.58 -4.50 -3.77
N LYS A 148 15.97 -4.01 -2.58
CA LYS A 148 15.04 -3.64 -1.49
C LYS A 148 14.06 -2.50 -1.81
N TYR A 149 14.17 -1.89 -2.98
CA TYR A 149 13.20 -0.91 -3.48
C TYR A 149 12.40 -1.41 -4.68
N ASN A 150 12.72 -2.58 -5.25
CA ASN A 150 12.01 -3.16 -6.39
C ASN A 150 11.80 -4.68 -6.26
N THR A 151 12.67 -5.51 -6.80
CA THR A 151 12.47 -6.97 -6.94
C THR A 151 12.38 -7.71 -5.60
N SER A 152 12.92 -7.13 -4.53
CA SER A 152 12.83 -7.62 -3.16
C SER A 152 12.39 -6.51 -2.23
N THR A 153 11.44 -5.70 -2.71
CA THR A 153 11.07 -4.45 -2.05
C THR A 153 10.59 -4.65 -0.62
N THR A 154 11.05 -3.78 0.27
CA THR A 154 10.54 -3.62 1.63
C THR A 154 9.63 -2.40 1.74
N LEU A 155 9.32 -1.76 0.61
CA LEU A 155 8.41 -0.63 0.54
C LEU A 155 6.99 -1.13 0.36
N GLY A 156 6.08 -0.54 1.12
CA GLY A 156 4.65 -0.74 0.95
C GLY A 156 3.91 0.44 1.55
N VAL A 157 2.64 0.52 1.18
CA VAL A 157 1.73 1.53 1.71
C VAL A 157 0.31 1.00 1.69
N GLU A 158 -0.45 1.35 2.72
CA GLU A 158 -1.90 1.30 2.64
C GLU A 158 -2.40 2.63 2.05
N VAL A 159 -3.17 2.54 0.97
CA VAL A 159 -3.95 3.67 0.46
C VAL A 159 -5.36 3.56 1.03
N SER A 160 -5.77 4.52 1.84
CA SER A 160 -7.07 4.49 2.51
C SER A 160 -7.69 5.90 2.58
N PRO A 161 -9.02 6.03 2.40
CA PRO A 161 -9.73 7.27 2.66
C PRO A 161 -9.76 7.65 4.15
N LEU A 162 -9.38 6.73 5.04
CA LEU A 162 -9.30 6.96 6.48
C LEU A 162 -7.95 7.58 6.89
N SER A 163 -6.96 7.55 5.99
CA SER A 163 -5.66 8.17 6.23
C SER A 163 -5.78 9.69 6.25
N ARG A 164 -5.06 10.32 7.18
CA ARG A 164 -5.05 11.79 7.30
C ARG A 164 -4.31 12.47 6.16
N GLU A 165 -3.36 11.75 5.55
CA GLU A 165 -2.50 12.23 4.49
C GLU A 165 -2.72 11.39 3.24
N ASN A 166 -2.85 12.07 2.11
CA ASN A 166 -2.89 11.47 0.78
C ASN A 166 -1.50 11.51 0.12
N THR A 167 -0.44 11.70 0.91
CA THR A 167 0.93 11.81 0.43
C THR A 167 1.81 10.80 1.18
N VAL A 168 2.71 10.14 0.48
CA VAL A 168 3.74 9.28 1.08
C VAL A 168 5.12 9.61 0.55
N ASP A 169 6.10 9.66 1.45
CA ASP A 169 7.50 9.84 1.11
C ASP A 169 8.23 8.49 1.11
N PHE A 170 8.75 8.06 -0.04
CA PHE A 170 9.68 6.93 -0.12
C PHE A 170 11.13 7.42 -0.09
N LYS A 171 11.87 6.97 0.91
CA LYS A 171 13.29 7.32 1.10
C LYS A 171 14.18 6.15 0.66
N LEU A 172 14.95 6.38 -0.40
CA LEU A 172 15.91 5.45 -1.02
C LEU A 172 17.32 5.59 -0.41
#